data_AF-A0A376NWZ2-F1
#
_entry.id   AF-A0A376NWZ2-F1
#
_cell.length_a   1.000
_cell.length_b   1.000
_cell.length_c   1.000
_cell.angle_alpha   90.00
_cell.angle_beta   90.00
_cell.angle_gamma   90.00
#
_symmetry.space_group_name_H-M   'P 1'
#
loop_
_entity.id
_entity.type
_entity.pdbx_description
1 polymer ?
#
loop_
_entity_poly.entity_id
_entity_poly.type
_entity_poly.pdbx_seq_one_letter_code
_entity_poly.pdbx_strand_id
1 'polypeptide(L)'
;MMRQDDSDTLNSLGVFVWAWPDGPQLMTDRLKELATAGFTLTQRYTRAVKNADEVARVRNEWWKAKLPFVTDGVVVRGAKEPESCHWLPGQAEWLVAWKYQPVAQVAEVKAIQFAVGKSGKISVVASLAPVMLDDKKSSG
;
A
#
# COMPACT_ATOMS: atom_id res chain seq x y z
N MET A 1 26.52 1.11 14.59
CA MET A 1 27.39 1.69 13.54
C MET A 1 26.48 2.02 12.36
N MET A 2 26.16 3.30 12.17
CA MET A 2 25.22 3.78 11.15
C MET A 2 26.02 3.96 9.84
N ARG A 3 25.69 3.23 8.77
CA ARG A 3 26.38 3.35 7.48
C ARG A 3 26.13 4.74 6.88
N GLN A 4 27.20 5.42 6.47
CA GLN A 4 27.19 6.81 5.99
C GLN A 4 27.37 6.92 4.46
N ASP A 5 27.27 5.84 3.68
CA ASP A 5 27.75 5.82 2.29
C ASP A 5 26.66 5.79 1.19
N ASP A 6 25.40 6.17 1.49
CA ASP A 6 24.28 6.08 0.51
C ASP A 6 23.53 7.42 0.32
N SER A 7 24.25 8.51 -0.01
CA SER A 7 23.64 9.85 -0.18
C SER A 7 22.54 9.90 -1.25
N ASP A 8 22.75 9.23 -2.37
CA ASP A 8 21.83 9.28 -3.51
C ASP A 8 20.56 8.47 -3.25
N THR A 9 20.69 7.32 -2.60
CA THR A 9 19.56 6.51 -2.15
C THR A 9 18.71 7.26 -1.12
N LEU A 10 19.36 7.95 -0.17
CA LEU A 10 18.67 8.78 0.83
C LEU A 10 17.90 9.95 0.18
N ASN A 11 18.45 10.55 -0.88
CA ASN A 11 17.78 11.62 -1.62
C ASN A 11 16.53 11.13 -2.38
N SER A 12 16.46 9.84 -2.70
CA SER A 12 15.29 9.21 -3.36
C SER A 12 14.24 8.68 -2.38
N LEU A 13 14.51 8.71 -1.08
CA LEU A 13 13.65 8.12 -0.06
C LEU A 13 12.54 9.09 0.36
N GLY A 14 11.29 8.66 0.16
CA GLY A 14 10.11 9.32 0.72
C GLY A 14 9.58 8.59 1.96
N VAL A 15 9.17 9.33 2.98
CA VAL A 15 8.48 8.79 4.16
C VAL A 15 7.02 9.21 4.17
N PHE A 16 6.12 8.23 4.25
CA PHE A 16 4.69 8.44 4.41
C PHE A 16 4.26 7.98 5.80
N VAL A 17 3.96 8.93 6.68
CA VAL A 17 3.46 8.65 8.02
C VAL A 17 1.95 8.44 7.93
N TRP A 18 1.52 7.18 8.00
CA TRP A 18 0.11 6.83 7.86
C TRP A 18 -0.64 6.82 9.20
N ALA A 19 0.05 6.73 10.33
CA ALA A 19 -0.54 6.66 11.66
C ALA A 19 0.32 7.43 12.68
N TRP A 20 -0.35 8.13 13.59
CA TRP A 20 0.25 8.83 14.72
C TRP A 20 -0.66 8.63 15.94
N PRO A 21 -0.45 7.56 16.72
CA PRO A 21 -1.16 7.34 17.98
C PRO A 21 -0.94 8.53 18.91
N ASP A 22 -2.00 9.00 19.57
CA ASP A 22 -1.96 10.14 20.51
C ASP A 22 -1.51 11.49 19.89
N GLY A 23 -1.48 11.59 18.56
CA GLY A 23 -1.34 12.87 17.85
C GLY A 23 -2.62 13.72 17.90
N PRO A 24 -2.62 14.91 17.28
CA PRO A 24 -3.78 15.81 17.23
C PRO A 24 -5.08 15.08 16.89
N GLN A 25 -6.21 15.39 17.52
CA GLN A 25 -7.44 14.63 17.27
C GLN A 25 -8.00 14.86 15.86
N LEU A 26 -7.87 16.07 15.33
CA LEU A 26 -8.36 16.41 14.00
C LEU A 26 -7.32 16.00 12.93
N MET A 27 -7.79 15.28 11.91
CA MET A 27 -6.93 14.89 10.78
C MET A 27 -6.24 16.09 10.14
N THR A 28 -6.94 17.22 9.98
CA THR A 28 -6.37 18.45 9.41
C THR A 28 -5.15 18.94 10.18
N ASP A 29 -5.21 18.90 11.51
CA ASP A 29 -4.10 19.32 12.37
C ASP A 29 -2.93 18.34 12.28
N ARG A 30 -3.21 17.02 12.27
CA ARG A 30 -2.18 16.00 12.03
C ARG A 30 -1.44 16.22 10.72
N LEU A 31 -2.17 16.44 9.63
CA LEU A 31 -1.58 16.66 8.31
C LEU A 31 -0.72 17.93 8.28
N LYS A 32 -1.17 19.00 8.95
CA LYS A 32 -0.44 20.25 9.05
C LYS A 32 0.85 20.09 9.86
N GLU A 33 0.77 19.48 11.04
CA GLU A 33 1.94 19.26 11.90
C GLU A 33 2.97 18.34 11.25
N LEU A 34 2.53 17.24 10.62
CA LEU A 34 3.42 16.37 9.87
C LEU A 34 4.12 17.11 8.72
N ALA A 35 3.38 17.94 7.98
CA ALA A 35 3.97 18.75 6.92
C ALA A 35 4.98 19.76 7.46
N THR A 36 4.69 20.42 8.59
CA THR A 36 5.63 21.32 9.29
C THR A 36 6.88 20.59 9.78
N ALA A 37 6.74 19.34 10.22
CA ALA A 37 7.86 18.47 10.62
C ALA A 37 8.66 17.89 9.42
N GLY A 38 8.29 18.21 8.18
CA GLY A 38 8.98 17.75 6.96
C GLY A 38 8.35 16.53 6.29
N PHE A 39 7.32 15.90 6.89
CA PHE A 39 6.61 14.75 6.33
C PHE A 39 5.43 15.17 5.43
N THR A 40 5.76 15.82 4.31
CA THR A 40 4.77 16.43 3.41
C THR A 40 3.93 15.44 2.60
N LEU A 41 4.41 14.20 2.42
CA LEU A 41 3.72 13.19 1.60
C LEU A 41 2.36 12.80 2.18
N THR A 42 2.24 12.72 3.52
CA THR A 42 0.98 12.39 4.19
C THR A 42 -0.11 13.38 3.83
N GLN A 43 0.19 14.68 3.85
CA GLN A 43 -0.76 15.72 3.44
C GLN A 43 -1.08 15.65 1.95
N ARG A 44 -0.07 15.40 1.09
CA ARG A 44 -0.25 15.35 -0.37
C ARG A 44 -1.20 14.24 -0.82
N TYR A 45 -1.10 13.06 -0.20
CA TYR A 45 -1.86 11.87 -0.57
C TYR A 45 -2.97 11.50 0.42
N THR A 46 -3.40 12.45 1.25
CA THR A 46 -4.66 12.35 2.01
C THR A 46 -5.72 13.21 1.34
N ARG A 47 -6.91 12.65 1.14
CA ARG A 47 -8.07 13.34 0.56
C ARG A 47 -9.24 13.25 1.53
N ALA A 48 -9.76 14.41 1.93
CA ALA A 48 -11.01 14.48 2.68
C ALA A 48 -12.17 14.11 1.75
N VAL A 49 -13.05 13.26 2.24
CA VAL A 49 -14.21 12.73 1.52
C VAL A 49 -15.40 12.68 2.47
N LYS A 50 -16.61 12.84 1.93
CA LYS A 50 -17.85 12.91 2.73
C LYS A 50 -18.63 11.60 2.75
N ASN A 51 -18.44 10.75 1.76
CA ASN A 51 -19.21 9.52 1.58
C ASN A 51 -18.42 8.47 0.77
N ALA A 52 -18.99 7.27 0.67
CA ALA A 52 -18.38 6.13 -0.03
C ALA A 52 -18.22 6.36 -1.54
N ASP A 53 -19.12 7.12 -2.18
CA ASP A 53 -19.03 7.43 -3.61
C ASP A 53 -17.81 8.31 -3.92
N GLU A 54 -17.54 9.29 -3.07
CA GLU A 54 -16.32 10.11 -3.17
C GLU A 54 -15.06 9.27 -2.95
N VAL A 55 -15.07 8.32 -2.01
CA VAL A 55 -13.97 7.36 -1.82
C VAL A 55 -13.75 6.54 -3.10
N ALA A 56 -14.81 5.98 -3.68
CA ALA A 56 -14.74 5.18 -4.89
C ALA A 56 -14.18 5.98 -6.07
N ARG A 57 -14.60 7.25 -6.21
CA ARG A 57 -14.07 8.17 -7.21
C ARG A 57 -12.57 8.41 -7.04
N VAL A 58 -12.12 8.80 -5.83
CA VAL A 58 -10.70 9.05 -5.54
C VAL A 58 -9.86 7.79 -5.76
N ARG A 59 -10.36 6.62 -5.32
CA ARG A 59 -9.70 5.33 -5.55
C ARG A 59 -9.50 5.06 -7.04
N ASN A 60 -10.52 5.30 -7.87
CA ASN A 60 -10.43 5.10 -9.31
C ASN A 60 -9.52 6.12 -10.00
N GLU A 61 -9.50 7.36 -9.54
CA GLU A 61 -8.56 8.39 -10.00
C GLU A 61 -7.11 7.98 -9.73
N TRP A 62 -6.80 7.53 -8.50
CA TRP A 62 -5.46 7.08 -8.15
C TRP A 62 -5.05 5.77 -8.81
N TRP A 63 -5.99 4.86 -9.04
CA TRP A 63 -5.73 3.64 -9.82
C TRP A 63 -5.22 3.93 -11.23
N LYS A 64 -5.75 4.99 -11.87
CA LYS A 64 -5.38 5.38 -13.24
C LYS A 64 -4.23 6.37 -13.31
N ALA A 65 -3.82 6.95 -12.18
CA ALA A 65 -2.80 7.99 -12.14
C ALA A 65 -1.39 7.40 -12.16
N LYS A 66 -0.47 8.08 -12.84
CA LYS A 66 0.98 7.79 -12.75
C LYS A 66 1.55 8.38 -11.47
N LEU A 67 1.31 7.71 -10.35
CA LEU A 67 1.88 8.10 -9.06
C LEU A 67 3.41 7.87 -9.06
N PRO A 68 4.18 8.68 -8.32
CA PRO A 68 5.64 8.54 -8.23
C PRO A 68 6.08 7.32 -7.39
N PHE A 69 5.14 6.47 -6.98
CA PHE A 69 5.35 5.22 -6.26
C PHE A 69 4.24 4.22 -6.58
N VAL A 70 4.50 2.94 -6.36
CA VAL A 70 3.52 1.87 -6.58
C VAL A 70 2.54 1.83 -5.41
N THR A 71 1.25 1.66 -5.72
CA THR A 71 0.19 1.44 -4.72
C THR A 71 -0.63 0.21 -5.09
N ASP A 72 -1.15 -0.49 -4.09
CA ASP A 72 -1.98 -1.69 -4.27
C ASP A 72 -3.46 -1.46 -3.89
N GLY A 73 -3.80 -0.22 -3.53
CA GLY A 73 -5.13 0.21 -3.15
C GLY A 73 -5.11 1.54 -2.42
N VAL A 74 -6.19 1.79 -1.70
CA VAL A 74 -6.34 2.96 -0.81
C VAL A 74 -6.68 2.52 0.60
N VAL A 75 -6.34 3.36 1.57
CA VAL A 75 -6.78 3.21 2.95
C VAL A 75 -7.86 4.25 3.23
N VAL A 76 -9.03 3.79 3.66
CA VAL A 76 -10.16 4.63 4.04
C VAL A 76 -10.23 4.64 5.55
N ARG A 77 -10.31 5.82 6.15
CA ARG A 77 -10.35 5.99 7.60
C ARG A 77 -11.44 6.96 8.00
N GLY A 78 -12.06 6.72 9.15
CA GLY A 78 -12.95 7.68 9.79
C GLY A 78 -12.18 8.93 10.20
N ALA A 79 -12.82 10.10 10.08
CA ALA A 79 -12.21 11.38 10.46
C ALA A 79 -11.99 11.48 11.99
N LYS A 80 -12.85 10.83 12.78
CA LYS A 80 -12.69 10.67 14.22
C LYS A 80 -12.20 9.26 14.50
N GLU A 81 -11.00 9.18 15.05
CA GLU A 81 -10.36 7.92 15.42
C GLU A 81 -10.60 7.62 16.88
N PRO A 82 -10.71 6.35 17.28
CA PRO A 82 -10.73 5.99 18.67
C PRO A 82 -9.36 6.31 19.31
N GLU A 83 -9.35 6.37 20.63
CA GLU A 83 -8.10 6.50 21.39
C GLU A 83 -7.13 5.36 21.05
N SER A 84 -5.82 5.65 21.09
CA SER A 84 -4.76 4.73 20.67
C SER A 84 -4.81 3.37 21.39
N CYS A 85 -5.25 3.34 22.65
CA CYS A 85 -5.42 2.12 23.44
C CYS A 85 -6.43 1.14 22.84
N HIS A 86 -7.32 1.60 21.95
CA HIS A 86 -8.31 0.78 21.25
C HIS A 86 -7.86 0.36 19.84
N TRP A 87 -6.63 0.67 19.43
CA TRP A 87 -6.10 0.30 18.11
C TRP A 87 -5.61 -1.15 18.11
N LEU A 88 -6.53 -2.09 18.32
CA LEU A 88 -6.24 -3.51 18.37
C LEU A 88 -6.41 -4.18 16.99
N PRO A 89 -5.54 -5.14 16.62
CA PRO A 89 -5.74 -5.95 15.43
C PRO A 89 -7.13 -6.60 15.43
N GLY A 90 -7.87 -6.43 14.33
CA GLY A 90 -9.23 -6.98 14.18
C GLY A 90 -10.35 -6.13 14.77
N GLN A 91 -10.06 -4.98 15.41
CA GLN A 91 -11.07 -4.07 16.00
C GLN A 91 -11.09 -2.68 15.33
N ALA A 92 -10.55 -2.57 14.11
CA ALA A 92 -10.40 -1.30 13.40
C ALA A 92 -11.61 -0.98 12.51
N GLU A 93 -12.82 -0.93 13.07
CA GLU A 93 -14.05 -0.59 12.30
C GLU A 93 -14.00 0.78 11.63
N TRP A 94 -13.14 1.66 12.14
CA TRP A 94 -12.88 2.99 11.61
C TRP A 94 -11.86 3.02 10.46
N LEU A 95 -11.30 1.87 10.05
CA LEU A 95 -10.22 1.77 9.07
C LEU A 95 -10.43 0.58 8.14
N VAL A 96 -10.34 0.79 6.83
CA VAL A 96 -10.37 -0.30 5.86
C VAL A 96 -9.37 -0.08 4.73
N ALA A 97 -8.66 -1.14 4.36
CA ALA A 97 -7.83 -1.17 3.16
C ALA A 97 -8.66 -1.66 1.97
N TRP A 98 -8.85 -0.81 0.97
CA TRP A 98 -9.59 -1.13 -0.25
C TRP A 98 -8.63 -1.33 -1.42
N LYS A 99 -8.24 -2.59 -1.63
CA LYS A 99 -7.30 -3.01 -2.68
C LYS A 99 -7.83 -2.78 -4.10
N TYR A 100 -6.93 -2.52 -5.03
CA TYR A 100 -7.24 -2.55 -6.46
C TYR A 100 -7.57 -3.97 -6.92
N GLN A 101 -8.30 -4.09 -8.02
CA GLN A 101 -8.56 -5.40 -8.60
C GLN A 101 -7.24 -5.92 -9.18
N PRO A 102 -6.81 -7.15 -8.84
CA PRO A 102 -5.64 -7.73 -9.46
C PRO A 102 -5.85 -7.82 -10.97
N VAL A 103 -4.86 -7.37 -11.74
CA VAL A 103 -4.83 -7.70 -13.17
C VAL A 103 -4.49 -9.18 -13.26
N ALA A 104 -5.44 -10.00 -13.69
CA ALA A 104 -5.22 -11.41 -13.97
C ALA A 104 -5.12 -11.60 -15.49
N GLN A 105 -4.10 -12.30 -15.95
CA GLN A 105 -3.98 -12.71 -17.35
C GLN A 105 -3.87 -14.23 -17.43
N VAL A 106 -4.49 -14.79 -18.47
CA VAL A 106 -4.36 -16.21 -18.78
C VAL A 106 -3.00 -16.44 -19.43
N ALA A 107 -2.23 -17.38 -18.88
CA ALA A 107 -0.94 -17.79 -19.43
C ALA A 107 -0.96 -19.30 -19.73
N GLU A 108 -0.30 -19.70 -20.81
CA GLU A 108 -0.09 -21.11 -21.13
C GLU A 108 0.92 -21.73 -20.15
N VAL A 109 0.61 -22.90 -19.59
CA VAL A 109 1.53 -23.64 -18.73
C VAL A 109 2.52 -24.41 -19.61
N LYS A 110 3.81 -24.06 -19.53
CA LYS A 110 4.87 -24.75 -20.27
C LYS A 110 5.35 -26.01 -19.58
N ALA A 111 5.41 -25.99 -18.26
CA ALA A 111 5.87 -27.12 -17.45
C ALA A 111 5.32 -27.03 -16.03
N ILE A 112 5.25 -28.17 -15.36
CA ILE A 112 4.91 -28.27 -13.94
C ILE A 112 6.08 -28.93 -13.23
N GLN A 113 6.65 -28.25 -12.24
CA GLN A 113 7.70 -28.80 -11.39
C GLN A 113 7.15 -29.17 -10.02
N PHE A 114 7.58 -30.31 -9.53
CA PHE A 114 7.22 -30.82 -8.20
C PHE A 114 8.47 -30.79 -7.32
N ALA A 115 8.36 -30.15 -6.16
CA ALA A 115 9.43 -30.11 -5.16
C ALA A 115 8.92 -30.68 -3.84
N VAL A 116 9.66 -31.62 -3.24
CA VAL A 116 9.31 -32.20 -1.94
C VAL A 116 10.05 -31.42 -0.86
N GLY A 117 9.30 -30.76 0.02
CA GLY A 117 9.84 -30.03 1.16
C GLY A 117 10.35 -30.96 2.27
N LYS A 118 11.12 -30.41 3.22
CA LYS A 118 11.70 -31.14 4.36
C LYS A 118 10.67 -31.88 5.23
N SER A 119 9.40 -31.51 5.18
CA SER A 119 8.29 -32.15 5.88
C SER A 119 7.51 -33.17 5.05
N GLY A 120 7.97 -33.49 3.83
CA GLY A 120 7.27 -34.39 2.90
C GLY A 120 6.11 -33.75 2.13
N LYS A 121 5.81 -32.46 2.35
CA LYS A 121 4.82 -31.73 1.54
C LYS A 121 5.35 -31.51 0.12
N ILE A 122 4.54 -31.85 -0.87
CA ILE A 122 4.84 -31.61 -2.29
C ILE A 122 4.34 -30.20 -2.65
N SER A 123 5.26 -29.33 -3.04
CA SER A 123 4.95 -28.04 -3.67
C SER A 123 4.93 -28.21 -5.18
N VAL A 124 3.90 -27.65 -5.81
CA VAL A 124 3.74 -27.63 -7.26
C VAL A 124 4.00 -26.20 -7.74
N VAL A 125 4.95 -26.02 -8.66
CA VAL A 125 5.23 -24.75 -9.32
C VAL A 125 4.93 -24.93 -10.80
N ALA A 126 4.14 -24.04 -11.39
CA ALA A 126 3.88 -24.03 -12.82
C ALA A 126 4.80 -23.00 -13.48
N SER A 127 5.60 -23.42 -14.47
CA SER A 127 6.30 -22.50 -15.34
C SER A 127 5.36 -22.04 -16.45
N LEU A 128 5.18 -20.73 -16.56
CA LEU A 128 4.21 -20.11 -17.47
C LEU A 128 4.92 -19.51 -18.69
N ALA A 129 4.24 -19.52 -19.83
CA ALA A 129 4.64 -18.70 -20.97
C ALA A 129 4.62 -17.22 -20.54
N PRO A 130 5.65 -16.42 -20.88
CA PRO A 130 5.72 -15.02 -20.45
C PRO A 130 4.50 -14.25 -20.91
N VAL A 131 3.75 -13.70 -19.95
CA VAL A 131 2.62 -12.79 -20.18
C VAL A 131 2.96 -11.40 -19.63
N MET A 132 2.44 -10.38 -20.29
CA MET A 132 2.64 -8.98 -19.89
C MET A 132 1.57 -8.56 -18.88
N LEU A 133 1.87 -8.73 -17.60
CA LEU A 133 1.05 -8.19 -16.50
C LEU A 133 1.44 -6.72 -16.25
N ASP A 134 0.96 -5.83 -17.12
CA ASP A 134 1.37 -4.42 -17.19
C ASP A 134 2.91 -4.25 -17.33
N ASP A 135 3.51 -3.09 -17.00
CA ASP A 135 4.95 -2.76 -17.15
C ASP A 135 5.96 -3.72 -16.47
N LYS A 136 5.52 -4.86 -15.91
CA LYS A 136 6.37 -5.93 -15.40
C LYS A 136 6.16 -7.23 -16.18
N LYS A 137 7.23 -7.66 -16.84
CA LYS A 137 7.33 -8.99 -17.45
C LYS A 137 7.46 -10.04 -16.35
N SER A 138 6.46 -10.90 -16.20
CA SER A 138 6.54 -12.07 -15.34
C SER A 138 7.03 -13.28 -16.14
N SER A 139 8.17 -13.84 -15.74
CA SER A 139 8.63 -15.16 -16.14
C SER A 139 8.96 -15.95 -14.87
N GLY A 140 8.22 -17.02 -14.64
CA GLY A 140 8.47 -18.06 -13.64
C GLY A 140 8.18 -19.41 -14.26
#